data_AF-A0A9E5QN38-F1
#
_entry.id   AF-A0A9E5QN38-F1
#
_cell.length_a   1.000
_cell.length_b   1.000
_cell.length_c   1.000
_cell.angle_alpha   90.00
_cell.angle_beta   90.00
_cell.angle_gamma   90.00
#
_symmetry.space_group_name_H-M   'P 1'
#
loop_
_entity.id
_entity.type
_entity.pdbx_description
1 polymer ?
#
loop_
_entity_poly.entity_id
_entity_poly.type
_entity_poly.pdbx_seq_one_letter_code
_entity_poly.pdbx_strand_id
1 'polypeptide(L)'
;MSRAAIATAVALAALAALVAWSFSVGRFPVAAGDVASALWAAFTGGESGLAKNVEAVILQVRAPRVLAALAVGAALAAAGAAYQNLFKNPLVSPDILGVSAGCALGAGLAILFSLPVIAIQG
;
A
#
# COMPACT_ATOMS: atom_id res chain seq x y z
N MET A 1 17.92 6.42 -25.37
CA MET A 1 17.29 6.53 -24.04
C MET A 1 18.37 6.38 -22.97
N SER A 2 18.42 7.23 -21.94
CA SER A 2 19.41 7.08 -20.86
C SER A 2 19.12 5.79 -20.08
N ARG A 3 20.16 5.12 -19.55
CA ARG A 3 20.01 3.91 -18.72
C ARG A 3 19.05 4.12 -17.54
N ALA A 4 19.05 5.33 -16.98
CA ALA A 4 18.14 5.76 -15.94
C ALA A 4 16.67 5.74 -16.38
N ALA A 5 16.36 6.25 -17.58
CA ALA A 5 14.99 6.26 -18.12
C ALA A 5 14.45 4.84 -18.34
N ILE A 6 15.31 3.91 -18.78
CA ILE A 6 14.94 2.50 -18.94
C ILE A 6 14.66 1.87 -17.58
N ALA A 7 15.52 2.10 -16.59
CA ALA A 7 15.33 1.58 -15.23
C ALA A 7 14.03 2.07 -14.58
N THR A 8 13.71 3.36 -14.72
CA THR A 8 12.45 3.93 -14.20
C THR A 8 11.23 3.35 -14.90
N ALA A 9 11.29 3.18 -16.23
CA ALA A 9 10.19 2.59 -16.99
C ALA A 9 9.93 1.13 -16.56
N VAL A 10 10.99 0.34 -16.39
CA VAL A 10 10.90 -1.05 -15.91
C VAL A 10 10.34 -1.10 -14.49
N ALA A 11 10.77 -0.23 -13.59
CA ALA A 11 10.27 -0.17 -12.22
C ALA A 11 8.77 0.17 -12.16
N LEU A 12 8.32 1.14 -12.97
CA LEU A 12 6.89 1.50 -13.06
C LEU A 12 6.06 0.37 -13.66
N ALA A 13 6.54 -0.29 -14.71
CA ALA A 13 5.87 -1.44 -15.30
C ALA A 13 5.75 -2.60 -14.30
N ALA A 14 6.83 -2.89 -13.56
CA ALA A 14 6.83 -3.90 -12.51
C ALA A 14 5.85 -3.54 -11.38
N LEU A 15 5.80 -2.27 -10.95
CA LEU A 15 4.86 -1.80 -9.95
C LEU A 15 3.40 -2.01 -10.40
N ALA A 16 3.07 -1.61 -11.63
CA ALA A 16 1.74 -1.79 -12.19
C ALA A 16 1.35 -3.28 -12.26
N ALA A 17 2.27 -4.15 -12.69
CA ALA A 17 2.06 -5.59 -12.73
C ALA A 17 1.83 -6.18 -11.32
N LEU A 18 2.61 -5.75 -10.31
CA LEU A 18 2.45 -6.19 -8.92
C LEU A 18 1.13 -5.73 -8.31
N VAL A 19 0.68 -4.50 -8.62
CA VAL A 19 -0.63 -4.00 -8.20
C VAL A 19 -1.74 -4.87 -8.79
N ALA A 20 -1.72 -5.11 -10.11
CA ALA A 20 -2.69 -5.98 -10.77
C ALA A 20 -2.68 -7.42 -10.22
N TRP A 21 -1.48 -7.95 -9.93
CA TRP A 21 -1.31 -9.25 -9.29
C TRP A 21 -1.89 -9.26 -7.87
N SER A 22 -1.65 -8.22 -7.08
CA SER A 22 -2.17 -8.10 -5.71
C SER A 22 -3.70 -8.16 -5.67
N PHE A 23 -4.38 -7.56 -6.65
CA PHE A 23 -5.84 -7.67 -6.78
C PHE A 23 -6.32 -9.06 -7.20
N SER A 24 -5.48 -9.87 -7.86
CA SER A 24 -5.83 -11.23 -8.29
C SER A 24 -5.61 -12.28 -7.19
N VAL A 25 -4.76 -11.98 -6.21
CA VAL A 25 -4.45 -12.89 -5.09
C VAL A 25 -5.49 -12.74 -3.98
N GLY A 26 -6.28 -13.79 -3.75
CA GLY A 26 -7.22 -13.84 -2.61
C GLY A 26 -8.11 -15.07 -2.59
N ARG A 27 -8.87 -15.24 -1.51
CA ARG A 27 -9.82 -16.37 -1.33
C ARG A 27 -10.96 -16.37 -2.35
N PHE A 28 -11.27 -15.22 -2.94
CA PHE A 28 -12.23 -15.10 -4.03
C PHE A 28 -11.47 -14.96 -5.35
N PRO A 29 -11.64 -15.87 -6.31
CA PRO A 29 -11.11 -15.68 -7.65
C PRO A 29 -11.88 -14.49 -8.26
N VAL A 30 -11.14 -13.44 -8.60
CA VAL A 30 -11.67 -12.24 -9.22
C VAL A 30 -10.89 -12.06 -10.51
N ALA A 31 -11.58 -11.97 -11.65
CA ALA A 31 -10.90 -11.72 -12.92
C ALA A 31 -10.40 -10.27 -12.96
N ALA A 32 -9.28 -10.01 -13.64
CA ALA A 32 -8.76 -8.65 -13.79
C ALA A 32 -9.78 -7.68 -14.43
N GLY A 33 -10.67 -8.21 -15.28
CA GLY A 33 -11.79 -7.45 -15.85
C GLY A 33 -12.82 -6.99 -14.82
N ASP A 34 -13.09 -7.81 -13.79
CA ASP A 34 -14.03 -7.49 -12.71
C ASP A 34 -13.48 -6.40 -11.78
N VAL A 35 -12.15 -6.38 -11.59
CA VAL A 35 -11.49 -5.31 -10.83
C VAL A 35 -11.58 -3.99 -11.59
N ALA A 36 -11.34 -4.01 -12.90
CA ALA A 36 -11.44 -2.84 -13.74
C ALA A 36 -12.87 -2.28 -13.79
N SER A 37 -13.88 -3.15 -13.93
CA SER A 37 -15.28 -2.73 -13.93
C SER A 37 -15.72 -2.22 -12.55
N ALA A 38 -15.30 -2.85 -11.45
CA ALA A 38 -15.60 -2.40 -10.09
C ALA A 38 -14.96 -1.03 -9.78
N LEU A 39 -13.69 -0.82 -10.16
CA LEU A 39 -13.01 0.47 -9.97
C LEU A 39 -13.61 1.56 -10.87
N TRP A 40 -13.95 1.22 -12.11
CA TRP A 40 -14.60 2.16 -13.04
C TRP A 40 -16.00 2.55 -12.56
N ALA A 41 -16.79 1.58 -12.11
CA ALA A 41 -18.10 1.80 -11.51
C ALA A 41 -18.01 2.68 -10.24
N ALA A 42 -17.05 2.40 -9.36
CA ALA A 42 -16.81 3.22 -8.17
C ALA A 42 -16.45 4.67 -8.51
N PHE A 43 -15.69 4.91 -9.60
CA PHE A 43 -15.31 6.25 -10.03
C PHE A 43 -16.43 7.00 -10.78
N THR A 44 -17.25 6.28 -11.54
CA THR A 44 -18.34 6.85 -12.36
C THR A 44 -19.70 6.86 -11.66
N GLY A 45 -19.81 6.23 -10.49
CA GLY A 45 -21.08 6.04 -9.77
C GLY A 45 -22.03 5.06 -10.47
N GLY A 46 -21.53 4.26 -11.43
CA GLY A 46 -22.32 3.29 -12.18
C GLY A 46 -22.44 1.93 -11.47
N GLU A 47 -23.24 1.03 -12.03
CA GLU A 47 -23.31 -0.36 -11.57
C GLU A 47 -22.26 -1.22 -12.28
N SER A 48 -21.46 -1.96 -11.51
CA SER A 48 -20.42 -2.85 -12.03
C SER A 48 -20.99 -4.14 -12.64
N GLY A 49 -22.27 -4.45 -12.40
CA GLY A 49 -22.91 -5.71 -12.81
C GLY A 49 -22.42 -6.94 -12.03
N LEU A 50 -21.56 -6.74 -11.03
CA LEU A 50 -20.98 -7.78 -10.19
C LEU A 50 -21.88 -8.10 -8.99
N ALA A 51 -21.69 -9.28 -8.40
CA ALA A 51 -22.30 -9.59 -7.12
C ALA A 51 -21.79 -8.61 -6.04
N LYS A 52 -22.70 -8.01 -5.26
CA LYS A 52 -22.39 -7.01 -4.22
C LYS A 52 -21.29 -7.45 -3.24
N ASN A 53 -21.21 -8.75 -2.94
CA ASN A 53 -20.18 -9.30 -2.07
C ASN A 53 -18.78 -9.23 -2.70
N VAL A 54 -18.67 -9.43 -4.02
CA VAL A 54 -17.41 -9.37 -4.77
C VAL A 54 -16.94 -7.92 -4.86
N GLU A 55 -17.86 -7.01 -5.18
CA GLU A 55 -17.59 -5.57 -5.22
C GLU A 55 -17.13 -5.04 -3.84
N ALA A 56 -17.79 -5.44 -2.76
CA ALA A 56 -17.39 -5.09 -1.41
C ALA A 56 -15.98 -5.60 -1.06
N VAL A 57 -15.64 -6.83 -1.44
CA VAL A 57 -14.27 -7.36 -1.21
C VAL A 57 -13.23 -6.55 -1.98
N ILE A 58 -13.51 -6.15 -3.22
CA ILE A 58 -12.59 -5.36 -4.04
C ILE A 58 -12.42 -3.96 -3.41
N LEU A 59 -13.51 -3.26 -3.12
CA LEU A 59 -13.48 -1.85 -2.72
C LEU A 59 -13.21 -1.63 -1.22
N GLN A 60 -13.73 -2.49 -0.34
CA GLN A 60 -13.62 -2.31 1.12
C GLN A 60 -12.45 -3.07 1.75
N VAL A 61 -11.88 -4.06 1.06
CA VAL A 61 -10.80 -4.89 1.61
C VAL A 61 -9.52 -4.78 0.78
N ARG A 62 -9.58 -5.08 -0.52
CA ARG A 62 -8.37 -5.13 -1.37
C ARG A 62 -7.85 -3.74 -1.69
N ALA A 63 -8.72 -2.83 -2.16
CA ALA A 63 -8.34 -1.47 -2.52
C ALA A 63 -7.66 -0.70 -1.38
N PRO A 64 -8.21 -0.61 -0.15
CA PRO A 64 -7.55 0.11 0.94
C PRO A 64 -6.22 -0.53 1.32
N ARG A 65 -6.10 -1.86 1.25
CA ARG A 65 -4.84 -2.56 1.54
C ARG A 65 -3.75 -2.26 0.51
N VAL A 66 -4.09 -2.26 -0.78
CA VAL A 66 -3.13 -1.93 -1.85
C VAL A 66 -2.69 -0.48 -1.75
N LEU A 67 -3.64 0.45 -1.50
CA LEU A 67 -3.33 1.86 -1.31
C LEU A 67 -2.42 2.09 -0.09
N ALA A 68 -2.71 1.44 1.03
CA ALA A 68 -1.86 1.51 2.22
C ALA A 68 -0.45 0.96 1.94
N ALA A 69 -0.32 -0.17 1.23
CA ALA A 69 0.99 -0.72 0.87
C ALA A 69 1.80 0.22 -0.02
N LEU A 70 1.16 0.88 -0.99
CA LEU A 70 1.80 1.88 -1.85
C LEU A 70 2.27 3.10 -1.04
N ALA A 71 1.41 3.63 -0.17
CA ALA A 71 1.72 4.79 0.66
C ALA A 71 2.86 4.51 1.65
N VAL A 72 2.81 3.37 2.34
CA VAL A 72 3.86 2.94 3.28
C VAL A 72 5.19 2.70 2.55
N GLY A 73 5.16 2.01 1.40
CA GLY A 73 6.35 1.78 0.59
C GLY A 73 6.99 3.09 0.09
N ALA A 74 6.18 4.05 -0.36
CA ALA A 74 6.65 5.36 -0.79
C ALA A 74 7.27 6.16 0.38
N ALA A 75 6.62 6.16 1.55
CA ALA A 75 7.11 6.84 2.73
C ALA A 75 8.46 6.26 3.21
N LEU A 76 8.58 4.93 3.26
CA LEU A 76 9.82 4.23 3.64
C LEU A 76 10.95 4.49 2.63
N ALA A 77 10.64 4.47 1.33
CA ALA A 77 11.63 4.78 0.29
C ALA A 77 12.10 6.25 0.37
N ALA A 78 11.19 7.19 0.60
CA ALA A 78 11.52 8.61 0.75
C ALA A 78 12.37 8.86 2.01
N ALA A 79 12.01 8.25 3.14
CA ALA A 79 12.80 8.32 4.37
C ALA A 79 14.20 7.74 4.15
N GLY A 80 14.30 6.55 3.55
CA GLY A 80 15.58 5.91 3.23
C GLY A 80 16.47 6.78 2.33
N ALA A 81 15.92 7.35 1.25
CA ALA A 81 16.64 8.24 0.37
C ALA A 81 17.11 9.52 1.07
N ALA A 82 16.27 10.11 1.93
CA ALA A 82 16.64 11.28 2.72
C ALA A 82 17.80 10.98 3.69
N TYR A 83 17.76 9.85 4.40
CA TYR A 83 18.85 9.44 5.30
C TYR A 83 20.14 9.12 4.56
N GLN A 84 20.06 8.36 3.47
CA GLN A 84 21.22 8.04 2.66
C GLN A 84 21.89 9.31 2.10
N ASN A 85 21.10 10.32 1.71
CA ASN A 85 21.61 11.62 1.26
C ASN A 85 22.23 12.45 2.40
N LEU A 86 21.59 12.49 3.57
CA LEU A 86 22.06 13.25 4.73
C LEU A 86 23.40 12.73 5.26
N PHE A 87 23.51 11.41 5.44
CA PHE A 87 24.72 10.76 5.95
C PHE A 87 25.74 10.44 4.85
N LYS A 88 25.38 10.65 3.58
CA LYS A 88 26.18 10.28 2.39
C LYS A 88 26.68 8.83 2.46
N ASN A 89 25.86 7.94 3.02
CA ASN A 89 26.19 6.54 3.23
C ASN A 89 25.01 5.68 2.76
N PRO A 90 25.19 4.91 1.66
CA PRO A 90 24.12 4.09 1.09
C PRO A 90 23.71 2.91 1.97
N LEU A 91 24.44 2.61 3.05
CA LEU A 91 24.14 1.51 3.99
C LEU A 91 23.32 1.95 5.21
N VAL A 92 23.00 3.25 5.34
CA VAL A 92 22.20 3.75 6.47
C VAL A 92 20.72 3.42 6.26
N SER A 93 20.09 2.84 7.29
CA SER A 93 18.65 2.58 7.34
C SER A 93 17.93 3.57 8.27
N PRO A 94 16.65 3.93 7.99
CA PRO A 94 15.85 4.82 8.83
C PRO A 94 15.57 4.30 10.25
N ASP A 95 15.70 2.99 10.47
CA ASP A 95 15.25 2.29 11.68
C ASP A 95 15.97 2.73 12.96
N ILE A 96 17.08 3.46 12.83
CA ILE A 96 18.01 3.79 13.91
C ILE A 96 17.45 4.88 14.86
N LEU A 97 16.42 5.63 14.46
CA LEU A 97 15.88 6.75 15.25
C LEU A 97 14.86 6.37 16.34
N GLY A 98 14.58 5.08 16.53
CA GLY A 98 13.69 4.62 17.61
C GLY A 98 12.20 4.90 17.39
N VAL A 99 11.81 5.47 16.24
CA VAL A 99 10.40 5.72 15.87
C VAL A 99 9.59 4.42 15.88
N SER A 100 10.14 3.33 15.35
CA SER A 100 9.48 2.01 15.35
C SER A 100 9.22 1.50 16.77
N ALA A 101 10.21 1.64 17.68
CA ALA A 101 10.07 1.26 19.08
C ALA A 101 9.04 2.13 19.82
N GLY A 102 9.00 3.44 19.54
CA GLY A 102 8.00 4.37 20.06
C GLY A 102 6.57 4.02 19.60
N CYS A 103 6.38 3.74 18.31
CA CYS A 103 5.09 3.29 17.78
C CYS A 103 4.64 1.95 18.40
N ALA A 104 5.56 0.99 18.57
CA ALA A 104 5.24 -0.30 19.18
C ALA A 104 4.81 -0.15 20.66
N LEU A 105 5.53 0.68 21.44
CA LEU A 105 5.15 1.00 22.81
C LEU A 105 3.79 1.71 22.87
N GLY A 106 3.58 2.72 22.02
CA GLY A 106 2.33 3.46 21.94
C GLY A 106 1.14 2.57 21.62
N ALA A 107 1.25 1.73 20.58
CA ALA A 107 0.22 0.75 20.22
C ALA A 107 -0.03 -0.26 21.36
N GLY A 108 1.03 -0.74 22.02
CA GLY A 108 0.93 -1.65 23.17
C GLY A 108 0.19 -1.01 24.35
N LEU A 109 0.49 0.24 24.69
CA LEU A 109 -0.23 1.00 25.72
C LEU A 109 -1.69 1.24 25.32
N ALA A 110 -1.95 1.56 24.05
CA ALA A 110 -3.30 1.77 23.55
C ALA A 110 -4.17 0.51 23.70
N ILE A 111 -3.59 -0.65 23.38
CA ILE A 111 -4.23 -1.96 23.58
C ILE A 111 -4.44 -2.24 25.07
N LEU A 112 -3.42 -2.00 25.90
CA LEU A 112 -3.47 -2.26 27.35
C LEU A 112 -4.59 -1.48 28.04
N PHE A 113 -4.79 -0.22 27.65
CA PHE A 113 -5.86 0.63 28.19
C PHE A 113 -7.21 0.47 27.46
N SER A 114 -7.32 -0.47 26.51
CA SER A 114 -8.54 -0.72 25.73
C SER A 114 -9.08 0.54 25.03
N LEU A 115 -8.17 1.37 24.51
CA LEU A 115 -8.53 2.55 23.75
C LEU A 115 -9.24 2.17 22.43
N PRO A 116 -10.01 3.10 21.83
CA PRO A 116 -10.73 2.81 20.58
C PRO A 116 -9.77 2.46 19.44
N VAL A 117 -10.28 1.73 18.44
CA VAL A 117 -9.49 1.26 17.28
C VAL A 117 -8.70 2.38 16.60
N ILE A 118 -9.27 3.59 16.52
CA ILE A 118 -8.60 4.74 15.92
C ILE A 118 -7.38 5.21 16.72
N ALA A 119 -7.33 4.99 18.03
CA ALA A 119 -6.17 5.29 18.86
C ALA A 119 -5.09 4.20 18.78
N ILE A 120 -5.45 2.99 18.31
CA ILE A 120 -4.51 1.87 18.14
C ILE A 120 -3.92 1.85 16.73
N GLN A 121 -4.74 2.15 15.71
CA GLN A 121 -4.39 2.01 14.29
C GLN A 121 -4.19 3.35 13.56
N GLY A 122 -4.45 4.47 14.25
CA GLY A 122 -4.31 5.83 13.70
C GLY A 122 -2.91 6.40 13.81
#